data_AF-A0A979G5C9-F1
#
_entry.id   AF-A0A979G5C9-F1
#
_cell.length_a   1.000
_cell.length_b   1.000
_cell.length_c   1.000
_cell.angle_alpha   90.00
_cell.angle_beta   90.00
_cell.angle_gamma   90.00
#
_symmetry.space_group_name_H-M   'P 1'
#
loop_
_entity.id
_entity.type
_entity.pdbx_description
1 polymer ?
#
loop_
_entity_poly.entity_id
_entity_poly.type
_entity_poly.pdbx_seq_one_letter_code
_entity_poly.pdbx_strand_id
1 'polypeptide(L)'
;MKKFILSELLLLSQKDRKAKRVIFDPRRTLILGSNGTGKSSLIKSVYRCFGASPATDHPAWKDVDPILLAKFSIDDKKYSILKDAKFYAIFGERDELLGAYSSITKGLGPFLAELFDFNIKLPNQVGSLINLPPAFLFLPYYIDQDSGWQKSWSSFSSLTLIKGYREPIVNYHTGIKPNEYYETKNKVDECKMAIKSLEAEKIVLNTLLLQIKEKIADTDFNVDMQTFAEELNELLFEYEQLKIEEGTYKNKLLDLYNQKIALDQQAKIAKSALKETVKDYAYAREELIDELVECPTCGAHYENSFHERFQIANDEDNIRDLLTEIEKELSSVEEKIAAQNDNLSINTKTSERIELLLNKSKESILLRDVIGSAGRNEVKSVFELNNRNLVATIYDRLSEQTKLEGQLKSIIDKNRKKEIIDFYQLQMRKNLQELDVSTLKPDDYKRIDAAIPETGSALPRALTAYYFSIFEVIRKYSTSTFCPIVIDSPNQQAQDTGHIDKVLNFINRNQPEDSQLILGMEELYGVDFDCKIVELRDKGSLLQKDEFDEVKSIIRPFIDLLSPIKNRGRLF
;
A
#
# COMPACT_ATOMS: atom_id res chain seq x y z
N MET A 1 15.69 15.41 -11.58
CA MET A 1 14.44 14.68 -11.28
C MET A 1 14.56 13.33 -11.96
N LYS A 2 14.29 12.22 -11.25
CA LYS A 2 14.37 10.89 -11.88
C LYS A 2 13.32 10.76 -12.99
N LYS A 3 13.60 9.99 -14.03
CA LYS A 3 12.69 9.75 -15.16
C LYS A 3 12.24 8.30 -15.22
N PHE A 4 10.93 8.06 -15.10
CA PHE A 4 10.32 6.73 -15.25
C PHE A 4 9.79 6.54 -16.67
N ILE A 5 10.21 5.46 -17.32
CA ILE A 5 9.75 5.06 -18.66
C ILE A 5 9.23 3.64 -18.62
N LEU A 6 7.97 3.47 -19.01
CA LEU A 6 7.37 2.17 -19.23
C LEU A 6 7.77 1.66 -20.61
N SER A 7 8.37 0.49 -20.69
CA SER A 7 8.86 -0.07 -21.97
C SER A 7 7.95 -1.17 -22.50
N GLU A 8 7.37 -1.98 -21.62
CA GLU A 8 6.60 -3.15 -22.01
C GLU A 8 5.55 -3.50 -20.96
N LEU A 9 4.39 -3.97 -21.41
CA LEU A 9 3.36 -4.61 -20.57
C LEU A 9 2.93 -5.93 -21.22
N LEU A 10 3.00 -7.00 -20.44
CA LEU A 10 2.51 -8.31 -20.82
C LEU A 10 1.38 -8.72 -19.89
N LEU A 11 0.31 -9.26 -20.46
CA LEU A 11 -0.87 -9.77 -19.76
C LEU A 11 -1.07 -11.23 -20.15
N LEU A 12 -1.24 -12.11 -19.17
CA LEU A 12 -1.40 -13.54 -19.40
C LEU A 12 -2.58 -14.09 -18.60
N SER A 13 -3.61 -14.57 -19.31
CA SER A 13 -4.70 -15.36 -18.73
C SER A 13 -4.42 -16.84 -18.98
N GLN A 14 -4.04 -17.56 -17.91
CA GLN A 14 -3.89 -19.02 -17.96
C GLN A 14 -5.25 -19.70 -18.17
N LYS A 15 -6.30 -19.17 -17.54
CA LYS A 15 -7.68 -19.68 -17.61
C LYS A 15 -8.21 -19.67 -19.04
N ASP A 16 -8.04 -18.55 -19.74
CA ASP A 16 -8.60 -18.38 -21.09
C ASP A 16 -7.64 -18.83 -22.19
N ARG A 17 -6.40 -19.20 -21.83
CA ARG A 17 -5.27 -19.44 -22.75
C ARG A 17 -5.11 -18.31 -23.77
N LYS A 18 -5.09 -17.08 -23.26
CA LYS A 18 -4.93 -15.85 -24.04
C LYS A 18 -3.94 -14.92 -23.37
N ALA A 19 -3.24 -14.12 -24.17
CA ALA A 19 -2.30 -13.13 -23.67
C ALA A 19 -2.32 -11.85 -24.51
N LYS A 20 -1.67 -10.80 -24.01
CA LYS A 20 -1.41 -9.59 -24.77
C LYS A 20 -0.03 -9.04 -24.43
N ARG A 21 0.73 -8.66 -25.45
CA ARG A 21 2.02 -7.99 -25.35
C ARG A 21 1.93 -6.61 -25.96
N VAL A 22 2.36 -5.60 -25.21
CA VAL A 22 2.39 -4.21 -25.67
C VAL A 22 3.76 -3.62 -25.38
N ILE A 23 4.43 -3.14 -26.42
CA ILE A 23 5.71 -2.44 -26.32
C ILE A 23 5.44 -0.95 -26.48
N PHE A 24 5.84 -0.17 -25.48
CA PHE A 24 5.67 1.29 -25.46
C PHE A 24 6.91 1.97 -26.00
N ASP A 25 6.70 2.98 -26.83
CA ASP A 25 7.74 3.90 -27.27
C ASP A 25 8.13 4.85 -26.12
N PRO A 26 9.43 5.15 -25.92
CA PRO A 26 9.90 6.00 -24.82
C PRO A 26 9.41 7.45 -24.91
N ARG A 27 8.91 7.90 -26.07
CA ARG A 27 8.36 9.24 -26.27
C ARG A 27 6.83 9.20 -26.34
N ARG A 28 6.23 8.44 -27.27
CA ARG A 28 4.78 8.45 -27.55
C ARG A 28 4.23 7.12 -28.02
N THR A 29 3.21 6.62 -27.34
CA THR A 29 2.42 5.46 -27.77
C THR A 29 0.95 5.81 -27.81
N LEU A 30 0.28 5.53 -28.93
CA LEU A 30 -1.16 5.65 -29.06
C LEU A 30 -1.81 4.27 -29.02
N ILE A 31 -2.77 4.07 -28.13
CA ILE A 31 -3.58 2.84 -28.04
C ILE A 31 -4.91 3.14 -28.71
N LEU A 32 -5.10 2.62 -29.93
CA LEU A 32 -6.29 2.85 -30.73
C LEU A 32 -7.26 1.68 -30.60
N GLY A 33 -8.49 1.92 -30.17
CA GLY A 33 -9.50 0.88 -30.10
C GLY A 33 -10.90 1.40 -29.83
N SER A 34 -11.87 0.87 -30.57
CA SER A 34 -13.29 1.21 -30.39
C SER A 34 -13.83 0.77 -29.02
N ASN A 35 -14.99 1.30 -28.63
CA ASN A 35 -15.63 0.90 -27.38
C ASN A 35 -15.83 -0.62 -27.28
N GLY A 36 -15.41 -1.18 -26.13
CA GLY A 36 -15.48 -2.60 -25.84
C GLY A 36 -14.27 -3.43 -26.31
N THR A 37 -13.25 -2.85 -26.95
CA THR A 37 -12.02 -3.56 -27.36
C THR A 37 -11.03 -3.81 -26.21
N GLY A 38 -11.30 -3.26 -25.02
CA GLY A 38 -10.47 -3.43 -23.82
C GLY A 38 -9.33 -2.42 -23.67
N LYS A 39 -9.36 -1.31 -24.41
CA LYS A 39 -8.43 -0.17 -24.27
C LYS A 39 -8.22 0.28 -22.82
N SER A 40 -9.29 0.61 -22.11
CA SER A 40 -9.20 1.04 -20.71
C SER A 40 -8.71 -0.09 -19.81
N SER A 41 -9.08 -1.34 -20.08
CA SER A 41 -8.57 -2.51 -19.33
C SER A 41 -7.05 -2.66 -19.48
N LEU A 42 -6.51 -2.43 -20.68
CA LEU A 42 -5.07 -2.43 -20.93
C LEU A 42 -4.36 -1.30 -20.17
N ILE A 43 -4.84 -0.07 -20.29
CA ILE A 43 -4.27 1.11 -19.62
C ILE A 43 -4.29 0.93 -18.10
N LYS A 44 -5.44 0.54 -17.55
CA LYS A 44 -5.61 0.27 -16.12
C LYS A 44 -4.73 -0.87 -15.61
N SER A 45 -4.37 -1.82 -16.48
CA SER A 45 -3.48 -2.93 -16.12
C SER A 45 -2.05 -2.48 -15.84
N VAL A 46 -1.58 -1.37 -16.44
CA VAL A 46 -0.30 -0.76 -16.05
C VAL A 46 -0.29 -0.48 -14.55
N TYR A 47 -1.28 0.28 -14.06
CA TYR A 47 -1.34 0.69 -12.66
C TYR A 47 -1.61 -0.46 -11.70
N ARG A 48 -2.43 -1.45 -12.12
CA ARG A 48 -2.62 -2.68 -11.34
C ARG A 48 -1.31 -3.41 -11.12
N CYS A 49 -0.43 -3.46 -12.11
CA CYS A 49 0.88 -4.10 -11.99
C CYS A 49 1.73 -3.45 -10.88
N PHE A 50 1.60 -2.13 -10.69
CA PHE A 50 2.25 -1.37 -9.61
C PHE A 50 1.44 -1.29 -8.30
N GLY A 51 0.35 -2.04 -8.16
CA GLY A 51 -0.49 -2.01 -6.95
C GLY A 51 -1.31 -0.72 -6.78
N ALA A 52 -1.55 0.02 -7.87
CA ALA A 52 -2.44 1.16 -7.92
C ALA A 52 -3.76 0.79 -8.60
N SER A 53 -4.77 0.43 -7.79
CA SER A 53 -6.09 0.05 -8.31
C SER A 53 -6.85 1.26 -8.86
N PRO A 54 -7.35 1.21 -10.11
CA PRO A 54 -8.21 2.25 -10.67
C PRO A 54 -9.43 2.56 -9.80
N ALA A 55 -10.04 3.73 -10.02
CA ALA A 55 -11.27 4.12 -9.32
C ALA A 55 -12.44 3.19 -9.69
N THR A 56 -12.57 2.88 -10.98
CA THR A 56 -13.64 2.04 -11.53
C THR A 56 -13.05 0.95 -12.39
N ASP A 57 -13.63 -0.25 -12.31
CA ASP A 57 -13.17 -1.43 -13.05
C ASP A 57 -14.36 -2.27 -13.48
N HIS A 58 -14.32 -2.74 -14.72
CA HIS A 58 -15.34 -3.64 -15.24
C HIS A 58 -15.25 -5.01 -14.53
N PRO A 59 -16.35 -5.57 -13.97
CA PRO A 59 -16.35 -6.84 -13.26
C PRO A 59 -15.73 -7.99 -14.08
N ALA A 60 -16.12 -8.12 -15.35
CA ALA A 60 -15.58 -9.15 -16.23
C ALA A 60 -14.04 -9.09 -16.39
N TRP A 61 -13.42 -7.91 -16.28
CA TRP A 61 -11.96 -7.80 -16.32
C TRP A 61 -11.31 -8.20 -14.98
N LYS A 62 -11.99 -7.96 -13.86
CA LYS A 62 -11.56 -8.46 -12.56
C LYS A 62 -11.58 -9.99 -12.50
N ASP A 63 -12.56 -10.62 -13.12
CA ASP A 63 -12.71 -12.09 -13.13
C ASP A 63 -11.66 -12.80 -13.98
N VAL A 64 -11.08 -12.11 -14.98
CA VAL A 64 -9.94 -12.64 -15.75
C VAL A 64 -8.66 -12.68 -14.90
N ASP A 65 -8.48 -11.73 -13.97
CA ASP A 65 -7.28 -11.49 -13.14
C ASP A 65 -5.97 -11.97 -13.79
N PRO A 66 -5.59 -11.39 -14.95
CA PRO A 66 -4.42 -11.87 -15.68
C PRO A 66 -3.14 -11.61 -14.88
N ILE A 67 -2.16 -12.47 -15.09
CA ILE A 67 -0.79 -12.23 -14.63
C ILE A 67 -0.23 -11.06 -15.45
N LEU A 68 0.29 -10.05 -14.76
CA LEU A 68 0.79 -8.83 -15.37
C LEU A 68 2.30 -8.75 -15.17
N LEU A 69 3.06 -8.52 -16.25
CA LEU A 69 4.49 -8.20 -16.18
C LEU A 69 4.71 -6.86 -16.88
N ALA A 70 5.15 -5.85 -16.12
CA ALA A 70 5.54 -4.56 -16.68
C ALA A 70 7.06 -4.41 -16.62
N LYS A 71 7.69 -4.06 -17.75
CA LYS A 71 9.11 -3.71 -17.80
C LYS A 71 9.28 -2.23 -17.94
N PHE A 72 10.22 -1.67 -17.20
CA PHE A 72 10.40 -0.23 -17.13
C PHE A 72 11.84 0.16 -16.81
N SER A 73 12.11 1.46 -16.87
CA SER A 73 13.36 2.03 -16.41
C SER A 73 13.15 3.28 -15.55
N ILE A 74 14.08 3.51 -14.63
CA ILE A 74 14.19 4.75 -13.85
C ILE A 74 15.64 5.22 -13.97
N ASP A 75 15.85 6.40 -14.56
CA ASP A 75 17.19 6.92 -14.90
C ASP A 75 18.05 5.86 -15.61
N ASP A 76 17.49 5.30 -16.68
CA ASP A 76 18.08 4.27 -17.55
C ASP A 76 18.37 2.91 -16.89
N LYS A 77 18.17 2.76 -15.57
CA LYS A 77 18.24 1.46 -14.90
C LYS A 77 16.96 0.68 -15.14
N LYS A 78 17.10 -0.55 -15.64
CA LYS A 78 15.97 -1.41 -16.03
C LYS A 78 15.47 -2.23 -14.85
N TYR A 79 14.15 -2.37 -14.80
CA TYR A 79 13.43 -3.14 -13.80
C TYR A 79 12.25 -3.85 -14.45
N SER A 80 11.80 -4.92 -13.82
CA SER A 80 10.52 -5.56 -14.15
C SER A 80 9.68 -5.70 -12.88
N ILE A 81 8.37 -5.56 -12.99
CA ILE A 81 7.42 -5.83 -11.92
C ILE A 81 6.38 -6.83 -12.41
N LEU A 82 6.21 -7.92 -11.66
CA LEU A 82 5.21 -8.96 -11.89
C LEU A 82 4.11 -8.82 -10.84
N LYS A 83 2.84 -8.80 -11.27
CA LYS A 83 1.68 -9.03 -10.41
C LYS A 83 1.04 -10.35 -10.79
N ASP A 84 0.82 -11.20 -9.80
CA ASP A 84 0.08 -12.44 -9.93
C ASP A 84 -0.85 -12.60 -8.70
N ALA A 85 -2.15 -12.46 -8.93
CA ALA A 85 -3.17 -12.31 -7.89
C ALA A 85 -2.81 -11.19 -6.90
N LYS A 86 -2.67 -11.52 -5.61
CA LYS A 86 -2.27 -10.59 -4.53
C LYS A 86 -0.76 -10.39 -4.39
N PHE A 87 0.04 -11.14 -5.13
CA PHE A 87 1.49 -11.13 -5.00
C PHE A 87 2.13 -10.23 -6.06
N TYR A 88 3.16 -9.53 -5.63
CA TYR A 88 4.00 -8.67 -6.46
C TYR A 88 5.44 -9.14 -6.35
N ALA A 89 6.18 -9.07 -7.44
CA ALA A 89 7.62 -9.33 -7.46
C ALA A 89 8.32 -8.28 -8.31
N ILE A 90 9.45 -7.78 -7.82
CA ILE A 90 10.27 -6.80 -8.54
C ILE A 90 11.61 -7.43 -8.86
N PHE A 91 12.07 -7.18 -10.08
CA PHE A 91 13.28 -7.73 -10.66
C PHE A 91 14.20 -6.63 -11.14
N GLY A 92 15.50 -6.87 -11.07
CA GLY A 92 16.54 -5.98 -11.57
C GLY A 92 16.80 -6.17 -13.06
N GLU A 93 17.92 -5.60 -13.53
CA GLU A 93 18.27 -5.57 -14.96
C GLU A 93 18.61 -6.96 -15.53
N ARG A 94 19.08 -7.89 -14.69
CA ARG A 94 19.43 -9.26 -15.09
C ARG A 94 18.32 -10.26 -14.75
N ASP A 95 17.08 -9.75 -14.60
CA ASP A 95 15.90 -10.49 -14.17
C ASP A 95 16.08 -11.19 -12.80
N GLU A 96 17.00 -10.70 -11.97
CA GLU A 96 17.19 -11.16 -10.61
C GLU A 96 16.10 -10.62 -9.69
N LEU A 97 15.54 -11.47 -8.83
CA LEU A 97 14.49 -11.08 -7.90
C LEU A 97 15.06 -10.14 -6.82
N LEU A 98 14.57 -8.90 -6.78
CA LEU A 98 14.93 -7.89 -5.79
C LEU A 98 14.02 -7.96 -4.55
N GLY A 99 12.74 -8.29 -4.73
CA GLY A 99 11.78 -8.36 -3.64
C GLY A 99 10.44 -8.94 -4.08
N ALA A 100 9.73 -9.56 -3.15
CA ALA A 100 8.39 -10.07 -3.37
C ALA A 100 7.49 -9.74 -2.19
N TYR A 101 6.23 -9.37 -2.48
CA TYR A 101 5.32 -8.76 -1.52
C TYR A 101 3.89 -9.27 -1.72
N SER A 102 3.17 -9.48 -0.62
CA SER A 102 1.73 -9.77 -0.61
C SER A 102 0.88 -8.60 -0.10
N SER A 103 1.53 -7.51 0.34
CA SER A 103 0.89 -6.31 0.87
C SER A 103 1.39 -5.06 0.17
N ILE A 104 0.47 -4.25 -0.33
CA ILE A 104 0.77 -2.96 -0.98
C ILE A 104 1.28 -1.95 0.06
N THR A 105 0.63 -1.83 1.22
CA THR A 105 0.98 -0.79 2.21
C THR A 105 2.22 -1.14 3.04
N LYS A 106 2.43 -2.41 3.38
CA LYS A 106 3.54 -2.85 4.24
C LYS A 106 4.78 -3.32 3.46
N GLY A 107 4.64 -3.68 2.18
CA GLY A 107 5.72 -4.28 1.38
C GLY A 107 6.04 -3.51 0.10
N LEU A 108 5.16 -3.63 -0.90
CA LEU A 108 5.39 -3.06 -2.23
C LEU A 108 5.53 -1.53 -2.20
N GLY A 109 4.64 -0.84 -1.50
CA GLY A 109 4.60 0.62 -1.39
C GLY A 109 5.90 1.21 -0.85
N PRO A 110 6.42 0.75 0.31
CA PRO A 110 7.73 1.16 0.81
C PRO A 110 8.88 0.95 -0.19
N PHE A 111 8.94 -0.20 -0.86
CA PHE A 111 9.99 -0.46 -1.86
C PHE A 111 9.87 0.50 -3.06
N LEU A 112 8.66 0.68 -3.59
CA LEU A 112 8.43 1.60 -4.70
C LEU A 112 8.66 3.06 -4.28
N ALA A 113 8.34 3.44 -3.04
CA ALA A 113 8.62 4.77 -2.52
C ALA A 113 10.12 5.10 -2.58
N GLU A 114 10.98 4.18 -2.14
CA GLU A 114 12.43 4.35 -2.24
C GLU A 114 12.90 4.40 -3.70
N LEU A 115 12.45 3.45 -4.52
CA LEU A 115 12.82 3.34 -5.93
C LEU A 115 12.49 4.63 -6.70
N PHE A 116 11.28 5.16 -6.51
CA PHE A 116 10.75 6.36 -7.17
C PHE A 116 11.05 7.67 -6.43
N ASP A 117 11.82 7.65 -5.34
CA ASP A 117 12.03 8.83 -4.48
C ASP A 117 10.70 9.51 -4.06
N PHE A 118 9.69 8.70 -3.77
CA PHE A 118 8.34 9.08 -3.35
C PHE A 118 8.16 8.88 -1.84
N ASN A 119 8.97 9.60 -1.05
CA ASN A 119 9.13 9.35 0.39
C ASN A 119 8.13 10.10 1.30
N ILE A 120 7.04 10.63 0.72
CA ILE A 120 5.99 11.29 1.49
C ILE A 120 5.25 10.29 2.40
N LYS A 121 5.17 10.63 3.69
CA LYS A 121 4.33 9.93 4.67
C LYS A 121 3.23 10.86 5.16
N LEU A 122 2.02 10.33 5.26
CA LEU A 122 0.87 11.05 5.79
C LEU A 122 0.14 10.18 6.82
N PRO A 123 -0.55 10.80 7.80
CA PRO A 123 -1.35 10.06 8.74
C PRO A 123 -2.54 9.42 8.01
N ASN A 124 -2.76 8.13 8.28
CA ASN A 124 -3.96 7.43 7.87
C ASN A 124 -5.19 7.91 8.66
N GLN A 125 -6.36 7.32 8.42
CA GLN A 125 -7.59 7.68 9.14
C GLN A 125 -7.52 7.50 10.66
N VAL A 126 -6.63 6.63 11.16
CA VAL A 126 -6.41 6.33 12.58
C VAL A 126 -5.29 7.21 13.19
N GLY A 127 -4.65 8.05 12.38
CA GLY A 127 -3.58 8.97 12.80
C GLY A 127 -2.16 8.41 12.69
N SER A 128 -1.99 7.15 12.29
CA SER A 128 -0.67 6.54 12.12
C SER A 128 -0.01 7.01 10.81
N LEU A 129 1.25 7.46 10.88
CA LEU A 129 2.04 7.80 9.69
C LEU A 129 2.32 6.55 8.87
N ILE A 130 1.94 6.56 7.59
CA ILE A 130 2.18 5.46 6.66
C ILE A 130 2.90 5.95 5.40
N ASN A 131 3.68 5.06 4.79
CA ASN A 131 4.09 5.23 3.39
C ASN A 131 2.85 5.18 2.50
N LEU A 132 2.77 6.10 1.56
CA LEU A 132 1.62 6.16 0.67
C LEU A 132 1.67 5.05 -0.39
N PRO A 133 0.52 4.42 -0.70
CA PRO A 133 0.43 3.50 -1.82
C PRO A 133 0.87 4.13 -3.16
N PRO A 134 1.33 3.32 -4.13
CA PRO A 134 1.75 3.79 -5.45
C PRO A 134 0.68 4.59 -6.22
N ALA A 135 -0.59 4.42 -5.90
CA ALA A 135 -1.68 5.24 -6.43
C ALA A 135 -1.44 6.76 -6.24
N PHE A 136 -0.83 7.17 -5.13
CA PHE A 136 -0.53 8.58 -4.87
C PHE A 136 0.67 9.10 -5.68
N LEU A 137 1.58 8.22 -6.11
CA LEU A 137 2.69 8.54 -7.01
C LEU A 137 2.17 8.82 -8.43
N PHE A 138 1.29 7.96 -8.95
CA PHE A 138 0.78 8.07 -10.32
C PHE A 138 -0.35 9.09 -10.49
N LEU A 139 -0.89 9.63 -9.40
CA LEU A 139 -2.08 10.48 -9.40
C LEU A 139 -2.03 11.71 -10.32
N PRO A 140 -0.91 12.45 -10.44
CA PRO A 140 -0.83 13.55 -11.39
C PRO A 140 -0.88 13.06 -12.85
N TYR A 141 -0.30 11.90 -13.11
CA TYR A 141 0.09 11.45 -14.45
C TYR A 141 -0.95 10.54 -15.13
N TYR A 142 -1.96 10.08 -14.39
CA TYR A 142 -3.04 9.26 -14.94
C TYR A 142 -4.37 10.01 -14.98
N ILE A 143 -4.90 10.22 -16.18
CA ILE A 143 -6.27 10.70 -16.39
C ILE A 143 -7.14 9.52 -16.78
N ASP A 144 -7.93 9.04 -15.81
CA ASP A 144 -8.85 7.92 -15.98
C ASP A 144 -10.10 8.32 -16.77
N GLN A 145 -10.57 7.44 -17.65
CA GLN A 145 -11.77 7.65 -18.46
C GLN A 145 -13.03 7.87 -17.60
N ASP A 146 -13.19 7.14 -16.50
CA ASP A 146 -14.44 7.14 -15.73
C ASP A 146 -14.48 8.30 -14.72
N SER A 147 -13.40 8.49 -13.95
CA SER A 147 -13.37 9.49 -12.87
C SER A 147 -12.49 10.72 -13.16
N GLY A 148 -11.43 10.56 -13.96
CA GLY A 148 -10.39 11.58 -14.16
C GLY A 148 -10.85 12.81 -14.93
N TRP A 149 -11.89 12.67 -15.75
CA TRP A 149 -12.53 13.74 -16.52
C TRP A 149 -13.74 14.40 -15.83
N GLN A 150 -14.17 13.87 -14.68
CA GLN A 150 -15.21 14.49 -13.85
C GLN A 150 -14.59 15.32 -12.73
N LYS A 151 -13.48 14.83 -12.17
CA LYS A 151 -12.76 15.46 -11.07
C LYS A 151 -11.28 15.19 -11.22
N SER A 152 -10.46 16.22 -11.04
CA SER A 152 -9.00 16.02 -11.06
C SER A 152 -8.52 15.29 -9.80
N TRP A 153 -7.42 14.55 -9.92
CA TRP A 153 -6.79 13.81 -8.81
C TRP A 153 -7.69 12.72 -8.18
N SER A 154 -8.51 12.02 -8.97
CA SER A 154 -9.42 10.96 -8.47
C SER A 154 -9.37 9.63 -9.24
N SER A 155 -8.29 9.38 -9.99
CA SER A 155 -8.15 8.23 -10.89
C SER A 155 -8.01 6.86 -10.19
N PHE A 156 -7.81 6.82 -8.86
CA PHE A 156 -7.55 5.59 -8.10
C PHE A 156 -8.50 5.42 -6.90
N SER A 157 -8.78 4.17 -6.53
CA SER A 157 -9.71 3.82 -5.44
C SER A 157 -9.09 3.92 -4.04
N SER A 158 -7.78 3.69 -3.90
CA SER A 158 -7.09 3.69 -2.60
C SER A 158 -6.89 5.09 -1.98
N LEU A 159 -7.36 6.16 -2.64
CA LEU A 159 -7.17 7.53 -2.18
C LEU A 159 -7.92 7.84 -0.87
N THR A 160 -8.96 7.05 -0.56
CA THR A 160 -9.75 7.17 0.68
C THR A 160 -8.94 6.85 1.95
N LEU A 161 -7.77 6.21 1.83
CA LEU A 161 -6.88 5.90 2.96
C LEU A 161 -6.40 7.15 3.72
N ILE A 162 -6.32 8.29 3.05
CA ILE A 162 -5.83 9.55 3.61
C ILE A 162 -6.93 10.60 3.55
N LYS A 163 -7.35 11.10 4.72
CA LYS A 163 -8.32 12.19 4.79
C LYS A 163 -7.70 13.49 4.29
N GLY A 164 -8.35 14.15 3.33
CA GLY A 164 -7.88 15.44 2.80
C GLY A 164 -6.55 15.35 2.03
N TYR A 165 -6.28 14.22 1.36
CA TYR A 165 -5.02 13.99 0.65
C TYR A 165 -4.68 15.01 -0.43
N ARG A 166 -5.67 15.68 -1.02
CA ARG A 166 -5.48 16.52 -2.22
C ARG A 166 -4.41 17.60 -2.01
N GLU A 167 -4.56 18.43 -0.99
CA GLU A 167 -3.62 19.52 -0.72
C GLU A 167 -2.17 19.02 -0.50
N PRO A 168 -1.89 18.04 0.38
CA PRO A 168 -0.52 17.58 0.57
C PRO A 168 0.07 16.91 -0.69
N ILE A 169 -0.73 16.14 -1.44
CA ILE A 169 -0.24 15.45 -2.65
C ILE A 169 0.03 16.43 -3.79
N VAL A 170 -0.84 17.43 -3.99
CA VAL A 170 -0.60 18.48 -4.97
C VAL A 170 0.65 19.28 -4.60
N ASN A 171 0.77 19.72 -3.34
CA ASN A 171 1.96 20.47 -2.89
C ASN A 171 3.26 19.66 -3.05
N TYR A 172 3.18 18.35 -2.80
CA TYR A 172 4.29 17.44 -2.96
C TYR A 172 4.75 17.36 -4.41
N HIS A 173 3.85 16.95 -5.31
CA HIS A 173 4.19 16.76 -6.72
C HIS A 173 4.62 18.05 -7.39
N THR A 174 4.02 19.18 -7.03
CA THR A 174 4.35 20.50 -7.61
C THR A 174 5.61 21.15 -7.03
N GLY A 175 6.27 20.52 -6.06
CA GLY A 175 7.49 21.04 -5.44
C GLY A 175 7.28 22.22 -4.48
N ILE A 176 6.02 22.56 -4.14
CA ILE A 176 5.71 23.56 -3.10
C ILE A 176 6.17 23.06 -1.73
N LYS A 177 6.02 21.75 -1.48
CA LYS A 177 6.50 21.05 -0.28
C LYS A 177 7.25 19.79 -0.71
N PRO A 178 8.57 19.85 -0.96
CA PRO A 178 9.34 18.72 -1.49
C PRO A 178 9.52 17.58 -0.46
N ASN A 179 10.20 16.49 -0.84
CA ASN A 179 10.53 15.37 0.07
C ASN A 179 11.10 15.85 1.41
N GLU A 180 12.11 16.73 1.36
CA GLU A 180 12.80 17.30 2.53
C GLU A 180 11.82 17.93 3.54
N TYR A 181 10.76 18.58 3.04
CA TYR A 181 9.74 19.17 3.90
C TYR A 181 9.02 18.11 4.71
N TYR A 182 8.55 17.04 4.07
CA TYR A 182 7.77 15.99 4.72
C TYR A 182 8.64 15.14 5.63
N GLU A 183 9.87 14.83 5.25
CA GLU A 183 10.84 14.14 6.11
C GLU A 183 11.15 14.94 7.37
N THR A 184 11.43 16.25 7.23
CA THR A 184 11.68 17.14 8.37
C THR A 184 10.43 17.24 9.25
N LYS A 185 9.24 17.37 8.66
CA LYS A 185 7.98 17.42 9.39
C LYS A 185 7.75 16.15 10.20
N ASN A 186 7.99 14.97 9.62
CA ASN A 186 7.83 13.71 10.33
C ASN A 186 8.76 13.64 11.55
N LYS A 187 10.02 14.07 11.43
CA LYS A 187 10.97 14.15 12.56
C LYS A 187 10.50 15.11 13.64
N VAL A 188 9.91 16.25 13.27
CA VAL A 188 9.29 17.19 14.23
C VAL A 188 8.14 16.52 14.98
N ASP A 189 7.27 15.81 14.27
CA ASP A 189 6.12 15.13 14.87
C ASP A 189 6.57 13.97 15.79
N GLU A 190 7.61 13.21 15.41
CA GLU A 190 8.26 12.21 16.27
C GLU A 190 8.85 12.82 17.55
N CYS A 191 9.56 13.95 17.43
CA CYS A 191 10.10 14.68 18.59
C CYS A 191 8.97 15.13 19.53
N LYS A 192 7.86 15.66 18.99
CA LYS A 192 6.70 16.09 19.78
C LYS A 192 6.07 14.93 20.55
N MET A 193 5.95 13.76 19.91
CA MET A 193 5.43 12.56 20.58
C MET A 193 6.36 12.10 21.71
N ALA A 194 7.67 12.10 21.47
CA ALA A 194 8.66 11.74 22.50
C ALA A 194 8.64 12.71 23.69
N ILE A 195 8.59 14.03 23.43
CA ILE A 195 8.49 15.06 24.48
C ILE A 195 7.23 14.85 25.31
N LYS A 196 6.07 14.63 24.67
CA LYS A 196 4.80 14.40 25.36
C LYS A 196 4.86 13.18 26.29
N SER A 197 5.52 12.10 25.86
CA SER A 197 5.73 10.91 26.68
C SER A 197 6.61 11.19 27.89
N LEU A 198 7.73 11.89 27.69
CA LEU A 198 8.66 12.25 28.77
C LEU A 198 8.02 13.24 29.77
N GLU A 199 7.21 14.19 29.30
CA GLU A 199 6.48 15.11 30.17
C GLU A 199 5.46 14.37 31.05
N ALA A 200 4.77 13.36 30.50
CA ALA A 200 3.89 12.51 31.29
C ALA A 200 4.66 11.75 32.38
N GLU A 201 5.82 11.18 32.04
CA GLU A 201 6.71 10.52 33.00
C GLU A 201 7.22 11.49 34.08
N LYS A 202 7.58 12.72 33.70
CA LYS A 202 7.98 13.80 34.63
C LYS A 202 6.88 14.11 35.64
N ILE A 203 5.64 14.20 35.20
CA ILE A 203 4.48 14.48 36.07
C ILE A 203 4.34 13.36 37.09
N VAL A 204 4.41 12.11 36.66
CA VAL A 204 4.35 10.94 37.55
C VAL A 204 5.46 11.00 38.60
N LEU A 205 6.71 11.24 38.17
CA LEU A 205 7.86 11.27 39.06
C LEU A 205 7.80 12.43 40.08
N ASN A 206 7.33 13.61 39.67
CA ASN A 206 7.13 14.75 40.58
C ASN A 206 6.01 14.49 41.59
N THR A 207 4.90 13.87 41.17
CA THR A 207 3.81 13.49 42.08
C THR A 207 4.29 12.50 43.14
N LEU A 208 5.11 11.51 42.76
CA LEU A 208 5.72 10.57 43.71
C LEU A 208 6.65 11.30 44.70
N LEU A 209 7.47 12.24 44.22
CA LEU A 209 8.38 13.02 45.07
C LEU A 209 7.62 13.90 46.08
N LEU A 210 6.49 14.49 45.67
CA LEU A 210 5.60 15.24 46.57
C LEU A 210 4.99 14.34 47.65
N GLN A 211 4.46 13.17 47.26
CA GLN A 211 3.90 12.20 48.22
C GLN A 211 4.95 11.72 49.23
N ILE A 212 6.19 11.52 48.80
CA ILE A 212 7.31 11.18 49.69
C ILE A 212 7.60 12.34 50.65
N LYS A 213 7.63 13.58 50.17
CA LYS A 213 7.86 14.77 51.00
C LYS A 213 6.76 14.98 52.06
N GLU A 214 5.50 14.82 51.67
CA GLU A 214 4.35 14.93 52.58
C GLU A 214 4.38 13.83 53.64
N LYS A 215 4.62 12.56 53.24
CA LYS A 215 4.73 11.44 54.18
C LYS A 215 5.94 11.50 55.12
N ILE A 216 6.98 12.26 54.77
CA ILE A 216 8.17 12.48 55.61
C ILE A 216 7.98 13.65 56.60
N ALA A 217 7.04 14.57 56.33
CA ALA A 217 6.82 15.76 57.14
C ALA A 217 5.84 15.57 58.31
N ASP A 218 4.99 14.53 58.26
CA ASP A 218 4.05 14.24 59.35
C ASP A 218 4.69 13.40 60.45
N THR A 219 4.69 13.96 61.67
CA THR A 219 5.21 13.30 62.89
C THR A 219 4.13 12.59 63.71
N ASP A 220 2.90 12.46 63.22
CA ASP A 220 1.87 11.63 63.86
C ASP A 220 1.09 10.85 62.80
N PHE A 221 1.53 9.61 62.60
CA PHE A 221 0.94 8.69 61.62
C PHE A 221 -0.22 7.93 62.27
N ASN A 222 -1.43 8.46 62.18
CA ASN A 222 -2.64 7.71 62.51
C ASN A 222 -3.60 7.72 61.32
N VAL A 223 -3.27 6.88 60.33
CA VAL A 223 -4.21 6.48 59.26
C VAL A 223 -4.95 5.26 59.78
N ASP A 224 -6.28 5.33 59.78
CA ASP A 224 -7.15 4.22 60.16
C ASP A 224 -6.85 2.99 59.28
N MET A 225 -6.11 2.02 59.84
CA MET A 225 -5.66 0.80 59.17
C MET A 225 -6.81 -0.04 58.63
N GLN A 226 -8.03 0.17 59.13
CA GLN A 226 -9.16 -0.69 58.84
C GLN A 226 -9.75 -0.40 57.46
N THR A 227 -9.85 0.86 57.06
CA THR A 227 -10.40 1.26 55.74
C THR A 227 -9.43 0.94 54.59
N PHE A 228 -8.13 1.09 54.80
CA PHE A 228 -7.12 0.74 53.79
C PHE A 228 -6.96 -0.77 53.58
N ALA A 229 -7.17 -1.58 54.64
CA ALA A 229 -7.17 -3.03 54.53
C ALA A 229 -8.36 -3.54 53.70
N GLU A 230 -9.52 -2.90 53.80
CA GLU A 230 -10.72 -3.24 53.02
C GLU A 230 -10.53 -2.93 51.53
N GLU A 231 -10.03 -1.74 51.18
CA GLU A 231 -9.74 -1.35 49.79
C GLU A 231 -8.66 -2.26 49.14
N LEU A 232 -7.64 -2.66 49.91
CA LEU A 232 -6.62 -3.61 49.43
C LEU A 232 -7.18 -5.01 49.17
N ASN A 233 -8.10 -5.49 50.00
CA ASN A 233 -8.71 -6.79 49.82
C ASN A 233 -9.61 -6.82 48.57
N GLU A 234 -10.31 -5.74 48.25
CA GLU A 234 -11.08 -5.63 47.00
C GLU A 234 -10.18 -5.64 45.76
N LEU A 235 -9.07 -4.88 45.79
CA LEU A 235 -8.08 -4.86 44.71
C LEU A 235 -7.37 -6.21 44.51
N LEU A 236 -7.07 -6.92 45.59
CA LEU A 236 -6.51 -8.28 45.54
C LEU A 236 -7.49 -9.28 44.93
N PHE A 237 -8.77 -9.18 45.30
CA PHE A 237 -9.83 -10.02 44.74
C PHE A 237 -9.99 -9.78 43.23
N GLU A 238 -10.03 -8.52 42.78
CA GLU A 238 -10.10 -8.16 41.36
C GLU A 238 -8.87 -8.70 40.60
N TYR A 239 -7.68 -8.59 41.18
CA TYR A 239 -6.45 -9.13 40.59
C TYR A 239 -6.48 -10.66 40.45
N GLU A 240 -6.97 -11.38 41.46
CA GLU A 240 -7.11 -12.84 41.39
C GLU A 240 -8.09 -13.28 40.30
N GLN A 241 -9.21 -12.57 40.12
CA GLN A 241 -10.16 -12.86 39.04
C GLN A 241 -9.53 -12.66 37.66
N LEU A 242 -8.80 -11.55 37.45
CA LEU A 242 -8.11 -11.31 36.19
C LEU A 242 -7.06 -12.38 35.89
N LYS A 243 -6.38 -12.92 36.91
CA LYS A 243 -5.42 -14.03 36.75
C LYS A 243 -6.09 -15.34 36.38
N ILE A 244 -7.27 -15.64 36.95
CA ILE A 244 -8.08 -16.79 36.56
C ILE A 244 -8.49 -16.66 35.10
N GLU A 245 -9.02 -15.49 34.70
CA GLU A 245 -9.39 -15.21 33.31
C GLU A 245 -8.20 -15.33 32.34
N GLU A 246 -7.02 -14.83 32.72
CA GLU A 246 -5.78 -14.96 31.96
C GLU A 246 -5.44 -16.44 31.69
N GLY A 247 -5.60 -17.29 32.71
CA GLY A 247 -5.46 -18.74 32.58
C GLY A 247 -6.46 -19.34 31.59
N THR A 248 -7.72 -18.91 31.63
CA THR A 248 -8.74 -19.40 30.68
C THR A 248 -8.45 -19.00 29.24
N TYR A 249 -7.96 -17.79 29.00
CA TYR A 249 -7.58 -17.33 27.67
C TYR A 249 -6.37 -18.11 27.13
N LYS A 250 -5.35 -18.35 27.97
CA LYS A 250 -4.18 -19.15 27.59
C LYS A 250 -4.55 -20.59 27.23
N ASN A 251 -5.45 -21.23 27.99
CA ASN A 251 -5.93 -22.57 27.68
C ASN A 251 -6.68 -22.62 26.34
N LYS A 252 -7.58 -21.66 26.09
CA LYS A 252 -8.28 -21.54 24.79
C LYS A 252 -7.30 -21.31 23.63
N LEU A 253 -6.27 -20.50 23.84
CA LEU A 253 -5.22 -20.28 22.84
C LEU A 253 -4.44 -21.56 22.54
N LEU A 254 -4.09 -22.35 23.56
CA LEU A 254 -3.44 -23.65 23.38
C LEU A 254 -4.30 -24.60 22.53
N ASP A 255 -5.60 -24.68 22.81
CA ASP A 255 -6.53 -25.49 22.01
C ASP A 255 -6.58 -25.03 20.55
N LEU A 256 -6.65 -23.72 20.32
CA LEU A 256 -6.67 -23.15 18.97
C LEU A 256 -5.34 -23.37 18.22
N TYR A 257 -4.20 -23.26 18.89
CA TYR A 257 -2.90 -23.56 18.29
C TYR A 257 -2.75 -25.05 17.95
N ASN A 258 -3.24 -25.94 18.81
CA ASN A 258 -3.26 -27.37 18.51
C ASN A 258 -4.14 -27.69 17.29
N GLN A 259 -5.32 -27.06 17.20
CA GLN A 259 -6.18 -27.16 16.01
C GLN A 259 -5.47 -26.65 14.76
N LYS A 260 -4.79 -25.49 14.84
CA LYS A 260 -4.02 -24.95 13.72
C LYS A 260 -2.93 -25.92 13.25
N ILE A 261 -2.15 -26.48 14.18
CA ILE A 261 -1.09 -27.44 13.86
C ILE A 261 -1.66 -28.68 13.16
N ALA A 262 -2.80 -29.21 13.62
CA ALA A 262 -3.46 -30.35 12.99
C ALA A 262 -3.90 -30.02 11.55
N LEU A 263 -4.53 -28.86 11.34
CA LEU A 263 -4.97 -28.40 10.03
C LEU A 263 -3.78 -28.14 9.08
N ASP A 264 -2.68 -27.57 9.56
CA ASP A 264 -1.46 -27.37 8.78
C ASP A 264 -0.84 -28.71 8.33
N GLN A 265 -0.86 -29.73 9.19
CA GLN A 265 -0.43 -31.08 8.83
C GLN A 265 -1.33 -31.71 7.77
N GLN A 266 -2.66 -31.60 7.92
CA GLN A 266 -3.62 -32.09 6.92
C GLN A 266 -3.41 -31.40 5.57
N ALA A 267 -3.24 -30.07 5.56
CA ALA A 267 -2.94 -29.31 4.35
C ALA A 267 -1.63 -29.77 3.69
N LYS A 268 -0.60 -30.10 4.48
CA LYS A 268 0.69 -30.60 3.96
C LYS A 268 0.54 -31.97 3.30
N ILE A 269 -0.25 -32.87 3.90
CA ILE A 269 -0.55 -34.20 3.34
C ILE A 269 -1.32 -34.05 2.03
N ALA A 270 -2.42 -33.28 2.03
CA ALA A 270 -3.25 -33.06 0.86
C ALA A 270 -2.48 -32.40 -0.30
N LYS A 271 -1.58 -31.44 -0.03
CA LYS A 271 -0.69 -30.87 -1.04
C LYS A 271 0.30 -31.87 -1.63
N SER A 272 0.82 -32.77 -0.80
CA SER A 272 1.74 -33.81 -1.26
C SER A 272 1.00 -34.81 -2.14
N ALA A 273 -0.21 -35.22 -1.74
CA ALA A 273 -1.09 -36.06 -2.54
C ALA A 273 -1.41 -35.40 -3.88
N LEU A 274 -1.87 -34.15 -3.89
CA LEU A 274 -2.16 -33.39 -5.13
C LEU A 274 -0.96 -33.36 -6.08
N LYS A 275 0.24 -33.14 -5.54
CA LYS A 275 1.47 -33.09 -6.34
C LYS A 275 1.76 -34.42 -7.02
N GLU A 276 1.56 -35.55 -6.33
CA GLU A 276 1.74 -36.86 -6.92
C GLU A 276 0.62 -37.18 -7.91
N THR A 277 -0.66 -36.95 -7.57
CA THR A 277 -1.80 -37.17 -8.48
C THR A 277 -1.67 -36.39 -9.80
N VAL A 278 -1.19 -35.14 -9.76
CA VAL A 278 -0.94 -34.33 -10.97
C VAL A 278 0.16 -34.96 -11.85
N LYS A 279 1.21 -35.51 -11.23
CA LYS A 279 2.25 -36.22 -11.99
C LYS A 279 1.73 -37.52 -12.56
N ASP A 280 0.96 -38.28 -11.78
CA ASP A 280 0.36 -39.55 -12.20
C ASP A 280 -0.56 -39.32 -13.40
N TYR A 281 -1.39 -38.27 -13.36
CA TYR A 281 -2.24 -37.89 -14.49
C TYR A 281 -1.43 -37.50 -15.73
N ALA A 282 -0.36 -36.71 -15.56
CA ALA A 282 0.53 -36.33 -16.66
C ALA A 282 1.22 -37.56 -17.28
N TYR A 283 1.74 -38.46 -16.43
CA TYR A 283 2.38 -39.70 -16.85
C TYR A 283 1.41 -40.63 -17.59
N ALA A 284 0.20 -40.83 -17.05
CA ALA A 284 -0.86 -41.64 -17.65
C ALA A 284 -1.35 -41.08 -19.00
N ARG A 285 -1.22 -39.78 -19.23
CA ARG A 285 -1.64 -39.11 -20.47
C ARG A 285 -0.53 -39.03 -21.51
N GLU A 286 0.70 -38.74 -21.10
CA GLU A 286 1.77 -38.31 -22.01
C GLU A 286 2.86 -39.37 -22.21
N GLU A 287 3.12 -40.24 -21.23
CA GLU A 287 4.22 -41.20 -21.28
C GLU A 287 3.78 -42.66 -21.37
N LEU A 288 2.56 -42.99 -20.93
CA LEU A 288 1.97 -44.33 -21.04
C LEU A 288 1.26 -44.53 -22.39
N ILE A 289 1.91 -45.27 -23.30
CA ILE A 289 1.40 -45.60 -24.64
C ILE A 289 0.59 -46.91 -24.63
N ASP A 290 0.91 -47.84 -23.74
CA ASP A 290 0.23 -49.13 -23.61
C ASP A 290 -1.10 -49.01 -22.87
N GLU A 291 -2.11 -49.79 -23.30
CA GLU A 291 -3.43 -49.83 -22.66
C GLU A 291 -3.42 -50.57 -21.32
N LEU A 292 -2.38 -51.35 -21.00
CA LEU A 292 -2.28 -52.18 -19.79
C LEU A 292 -1.02 -51.86 -18.97
N VAL A 293 -1.21 -51.48 -17.71
CA VAL A 293 -0.17 -51.14 -16.73
C VAL A 293 -0.04 -52.27 -15.72
N GLU A 294 1.14 -52.88 -15.61
CA GLU A 294 1.42 -53.91 -14.60
C GLU A 294 1.86 -53.29 -13.27
N CYS A 295 1.21 -53.66 -12.17
CA CYS A 295 1.61 -53.24 -10.84
C CYS A 295 2.90 -53.98 -10.42
N PRO A 296 4.01 -53.26 -10.18
CA PRO A 296 5.30 -53.89 -9.84
C PRO A 296 5.30 -54.57 -8.47
N THR A 297 4.27 -54.34 -7.65
CA THR A 297 4.17 -54.87 -6.28
C THR A 297 3.40 -56.19 -6.22
N CYS A 298 2.38 -56.37 -7.07
CA CYS A 298 1.51 -57.56 -7.01
C CYS A 298 1.27 -58.25 -8.37
N GLY A 299 1.80 -57.73 -9.47
CA GLY A 299 1.67 -58.30 -10.81
C GLY A 299 0.27 -58.19 -11.43
N ALA A 300 -0.64 -57.40 -10.84
CA ALA A 300 -1.95 -57.14 -11.41
C ALA A 300 -1.85 -56.16 -12.60
N HIS A 301 -2.62 -56.40 -13.66
CA HIS A 301 -2.70 -55.51 -14.82
C HIS A 301 -3.92 -54.59 -14.72
N TYR A 302 -3.72 -53.29 -14.96
CA TYR A 302 -4.73 -52.24 -14.93
C TYR A 302 -4.85 -51.57 -16.29
N GLU A 303 -6.06 -51.23 -16.73
CA GLU A 303 -6.23 -50.55 -18.03
C GLU A 303 -6.05 -49.04 -17.91
N ASN A 304 -5.24 -48.42 -18.77
CA ASN A 304 -5.13 -46.95 -18.89
C ASN A 304 -6.29 -46.37 -19.73
N SER A 305 -7.51 -46.74 -19.38
CA SER A 305 -8.71 -46.34 -20.12
C SER A 305 -9.04 -44.86 -19.92
N PHE A 306 -9.99 -44.33 -20.70
CA PHE A 306 -10.54 -42.99 -20.42
C PHE A 306 -11.20 -42.93 -19.03
N HIS A 307 -11.84 -44.01 -18.58
CA HIS A 307 -12.49 -44.07 -17.27
C HIS A 307 -11.47 -43.88 -16.14
N GLU A 308 -10.36 -44.61 -16.16
CA GLU A 308 -9.32 -44.50 -15.12
C GLU A 308 -8.65 -43.13 -15.12
N ARG A 309 -8.33 -42.57 -16.30
CA ARG A 309 -7.79 -41.20 -16.39
C ARG A 309 -8.79 -40.15 -15.90
N PHE A 310 -10.09 -40.36 -16.13
CA PHE A 310 -11.12 -39.49 -15.60
C PHE A 310 -11.23 -39.59 -14.08
N GLN A 311 -11.06 -40.79 -13.48
CA GLN A 311 -11.01 -40.94 -12.02
C GLN A 311 -9.82 -40.19 -11.40
N ILE A 312 -8.62 -40.30 -11.99
CA ILE A 312 -7.43 -39.56 -11.50
C ILE A 312 -7.67 -38.04 -11.56
N ALA A 313 -8.26 -37.54 -12.65
CA ALA A 313 -8.60 -36.12 -12.78
C ALA A 313 -9.68 -35.69 -11.77
N ASN A 314 -10.67 -36.55 -11.51
CA ASN A 314 -11.70 -36.31 -10.50
C ASN A 314 -11.10 -36.27 -9.08
N ASP A 315 -10.16 -37.16 -8.77
CA ASP A 315 -9.42 -37.14 -7.50
C ASP A 315 -8.57 -35.87 -7.34
N GLU A 316 -7.95 -35.39 -8.42
CA GLU A 316 -7.23 -34.11 -8.43
C GLU A 316 -8.14 -32.94 -8.02
N ASP A 317 -9.36 -32.87 -8.58
CA ASP A 317 -10.34 -31.83 -8.24
C ASP A 317 -10.89 -32.00 -6.82
N ASN A 318 -11.18 -33.22 -6.39
CA ASN A 318 -11.61 -33.50 -5.00
C ASN A 318 -10.55 -33.07 -3.97
N ILE A 319 -9.27 -33.29 -4.25
CA ILE A 319 -8.16 -32.86 -3.38
C ILE A 319 -8.05 -31.33 -3.35
N ARG A 320 -8.33 -30.63 -4.46
CA ARG A 320 -8.37 -29.15 -4.49
C ARG A 320 -9.52 -28.58 -3.67
N ASP A 321 -10.70 -29.20 -3.73
CA ASP A 321 -11.86 -28.80 -2.93
C ASP A 321 -11.58 -28.99 -1.44
N LEU A 322 -11.01 -30.15 -1.05
CA LEU A 322 -10.58 -30.42 0.31
C LEU A 322 -9.53 -29.40 0.80
N LEU A 323 -8.55 -29.05 -0.05
CA LEU A 323 -7.57 -28.02 0.29
C LEU A 323 -8.22 -26.65 0.51
N THR A 324 -9.24 -26.32 -0.29
CA THR A 324 -9.99 -25.07 -0.14
C THR A 324 -10.77 -25.03 1.18
N GLU A 325 -11.34 -26.16 1.59
CA GLU A 325 -12.03 -26.31 2.88
C GLU A 325 -11.06 -26.14 4.06
N ILE A 326 -9.94 -26.88 4.06
CA ILE A 326 -8.91 -26.78 5.10
C ILE A 326 -8.37 -25.34 5.20
N GLU A 327 -8.22 -24.64 4.07
CA GLU A 327 -7.79 -23.24 4.05
C GLU A 327 -8.79 -22.27 4.66
N LYS A 328 -10.10 -22.48 4.45
CA LYS A 328 -11.16 -21.70 5.10
C LYS A 328 -11.17 -21.95 6.60
N GLU A 329 -11.02 -23.19 7.04
CA GLU A 329 -10.94 -23.54 8.46
C GLU A 329 -9.72 -22.91 9.13
N LEU A 330 -8.55 -22.97 8.49
CA LEU A 330 -7.34 -22.29 8.94
C LEU A 330 -7.56 -20.79 9.12
N SER A 331 -8.18 -20.12 8.14
CA SER A 331 -8.50 -18.69 8.24
C SER A 331 -9.41 -18.39 9.43
N SER A 332 -10.44 -19.22 9.67
CA SER A 332 -11.34 -19.06 10.81
C SER A 332 -10.63 -19.25 12.15
N VAL A 333 -9.74 -20.24 12.25
CA VAL A 333 -8.93 -20.48 13.46
C VAL A 333 -7.97 -19.33 13.71
N GLU A 334 -7.36 -18.76 12.68
CA GLU A 334 -6.48 -17.59 12.79
C GLU A 334 -7.21 -16.34 13.27
N GLU A 335 -8.42 -16.09 12.78
CA GLU A 335 -9.28 -15.00 13.29
C GLU A 335 -9.63 -15.19 14.76
N LYS A 336 -9.96 -16.42 15.19
CA LYS A 336 -10.24 -16.75 16.58
C LYS A 336 -9.00 -16.56 17.48
N ILE A 337 -7.81 -16.92 17.00
CA ILE A 337 -6.54 -16.69 17.70
C ILE A 337 -6.28 -15.20 17.86
N ALA A 338 -6.47 -14.41 16.80
CA ALA A 338 -6.30 -12.95 16.86
C ALA A 338 -7.23 -12.32 17.90
N ALA A 339 -8.52 -12.65 17.85
CA ALA A 339 -9.52 -12.15 18.80
C ALA A 339 -9.18 -12.54 20.26
N GLN A 340 -8.67 -13.77 20.50
CA GLN A 340 -8.27 -14.14 21.86
C GLN A 340 -6.97 -13.52 22.34
N ASN A 341 -6.01 -13.25 21.45
CA ASN A 341 -4.83 -12.46 21.79
C ASN A 341 -5.19 -11.02 22.15
N ASP A 342 -6.19 -10.42 21.50
CA ASP A 342 -6.68 -9.08 21.84
C ASP A 342 -7.31 -9.07 23.25
N ASN A 343 -8.17 -10.05 23.56
CA ASN A 343 -8.75 -10.21 24.90
C ASN A 343 -7.68 -10.42 25.98
N LEU A 344 -6.70 -11.29 25.70
CA LEU A 344 -5.56 -11.54 26.59
C LEU A 344 -4.76 -10.25 26.80
N SER A 345 -4.48 -9.47 25.74
CA SER A 345 -3.76 -8.21 25.85
C SER A 345 -4.47 -7.16 26.70
N ILE A 346 -5.80 -7.04 26.56
CA ILE A 346 -6.62 -6.15 27.38
C ILE A 346 -6.59 -6.59 28.85
N ASN A 347 -6.76 -7.89 29.11
CA ASN A 347 -6.72 -8.45 30.45
C ASN A 347 -5.33 -8.27 31.09
N THR A 348 -4.25 -8.56 30.36
CA THR A 348 -2.86 -8.36 30.82
C THR A 348 -2.59 -6.90 31.14
N LYS A 349 -3.00 -5.93 30.30
CA LYS A 349 -2.83 -4.50 30.60
C LYS A 349 -3.60 -4.07 31.86
N THR A 350 -4.79 -4.64 32.06
CA THR A 350 -5.59 -4.35 33.26
C THR A 350 -4.96 -4.97 34.50
N SER A 351 -4.49 -6.21 34.40
CA SER A 351 -3.76 -6.92 35.44
C SER A 351 -2.45 -6.21 35.80
N GLU A 352 -1.66 -5.77 34.82
CA GLU A 352 -0.44 -4.97 35.02
C GLU A 352 -0.75 -3.63 35.68
N ARG A 353 -1.86 -2.96 35.33
CA ARG A 353 -2.29 -1.72 35.99
C ARG A 353 -2.64 -1.96 37.46
N ILE A 354 -3.38 -3.02 37.76
CA ILE A 354 -3.73 -3.39 39.14
C ILE A 354 -2.49 -3.88 39.89
N GLU A 355 -1.61 -4.63 39.25
CA GLU A 355 -0.32 -5.04 39.79
C GLU A 355 0.58 -3.84 40.07
N LEU A 356 0.56 -2.79 39.25
CA LEU A 356 1.23 -1.52 39.53
C LEU A 356 0.58 -0.75 40.70
N LEU A 357 -0.73 -0.88 40.93
CA LEU A 357 -1.41 -0.31 42.09
C LEU A 357 -1.14 -1.11 43.38
N LEU A 358 -1.12 -2.45 43.27
CA LEU A 358 -0.74 -3.39 44.32
C LEU A 358 0.76 -3.32 44.62
N ASN A 359 1.59 -3.08 43.61
CA ASN A 359 3.01 -2.80 43.76
C ASN A 359 3.24 -1.39 44.22
N LYS A 360 2.41 -0.38 43.96
CA LYS A 360 2.47 0.93 44.65
C LYS A 360 2.13 0.82 46.14
N SER A 361 1.26 -0.10 46.51
CA SER A 361 0.88 -0.36 47.90
C SER A 361 1.84 -1.33 48.61
N LYS A 362 2.38 -2.35 47.94
CA LYS A 362 3.56 -3.12 48.39
C LYS A 362 4.83 -2.28 48.36
N GLU A 363 4.97 -1.35 47.44
CA GLU A 363 6.00 -0.30 47.42
C GLU A 363 5.74 0.65 48.56
N SER A 364 4.52 0.90 49.02
CA SER A 364 4.34 1.68 50.25
C SER A 364 4.86 0.93 51.49
N ILE A 365 4.86 -0.41 51.47
CA ILE A 365 5.43 -1.30 52.50
C ILE A 365 6.97 -1.46 52.30
N LEU A 366 7.45 -1.64 51.07
CA LEU A 366 8.88 -1.69 50.71
C LEU A 366 9.54 -0.30 50.83
N LEU A 367 8.84 0.79 50.57
CA LEU A 367 9.26 2.17 50.80
C LEU A 367 9.35 2.42 52.30
N ARG A 368 8.52 1.79 53.13
CA ARG A 368 8.68 1.79 54.59
C ARG A 368 9.96 1.06 55.00
N ASP A 369 10.25 -0.10 54.40
CA ASP A 369 11.46 -0.89 54.68
C ASP A 369 12.74 -0.29 54.07
N VAL A 370 12.63 0.41 52.93
CA VAL A 370 13.71 1.17 52.26
C VAL A 370 13.93 2.51 52.96
N ILE A 371 12.91 3.21 53.47
CA ILE A 371 13.07 4.37 54.38
C ILE A 371 13.66 3.93 55.72
N GLY A 372 13.44 2.67 56.12
CA GLY A 372 14.03 2.04 57.29
C GLY A 372 15.48 1.55 57.11
N SER A 373 15.89 1.16 55.88
CA SER A 373 17.21 0.54 55.60
C SER A 373 18.17 1.40 54.76
N ALA A 374 17.68 2.26 53.88
CA ALA A 374 18.44 3.28 53.16
C ALA A 374 18.08 4.66 53.72
N GLY A 375 19.09 5.45 54.10
CA GLY A 375 18.87 6.75 54.72
C GLY A 375 17.97 7.65 53.85
N ARG A 376 17.03 8.36 54.47
CA ARG A 376 16.05 9.27 53.82
C ARG A 376 16.65 10.19 52.73
N ASN A 377 17.93 10.52 52.84
CA ASN A 377 18.66 11.35 51.89
C ASN A 377 19.04 10.63 50.58
N GLU A 378 19.24 9.32 50.62
CA GLU A 378 19.67 8.51 49.48
C GLU A 378 18.52 8.31 48.49
N VAL A 379 17.33 7.98 48.97
CA VAL A 379 16.10 7.90 48.15
C VAL A 379 15.81 9.26 47.48
N LYS A 380 15.88 10.36 48.25
CA LYS A 380 15.71 11.71 47.71
C LYS A 380 16.71 12.01 46.60
N SER A 381 17.98 11.63 46.78
CA SER A 381 19.04 11.87 45.80
C SER A 381 18.84 11.13 44.48
N VAL A 382 18.32 9.90 44.51
CA VAL A 382 18.02 9.10 43.32
C VAL A 382 16.87 9.70 42.52
N PHE A 383 15.78 10.11 43.17
CA PHE A 383 14.66 10.76 42.50
C PHE A 383 15.05 12.12 41.92
N GLU A 384 15.84 12.92 42.64
CA GLU A 384 16.37 14.19 42.13
C GLU A 384 17.34 14.00 40.95
N LEU A 385 18.13 12.92 40.93
CA LEU A 385 18.96 12.56 39.79
C LEU A 385 18.13 12.16 38.58
N ASN A 386 17.13 11.28 38.75
CA ASN A 386 16.25 10.84 37.67
C ASN A 386 15.45 12.01 37.09
N ASN A 387 14.94 12.91 37.93
CA ASN A 387 14.24 14.11 37.47
C ASN A 387 15.17 15.03 36.68
N ARG A 388 16.43 15.22 37.12
CA ARG A 388 17.43 16.00 36.38
C ARG A 388 17.73 15.39 35.01
N ASN A 389 17.94 14.08 34.94
CA ASN A 389 18.20 13.37 33.68
C ASN A 389 17.00 13.47 32.71
N LEU A 390 15.79 13.34 33.24
CA LEU A 390 14.57 13.41 32.46
C LEU A 390 14.32 14.83 31.94
N VAL A 391 14.56 15.86 32.76
CA VAL A 391 14.52 17.27 32.34
C VAL A 391 15.58 17.57 31.28
N ALA A 392 16.80 17.05 31.42
CA ALA A 392 17.86 17.22 30.43
C ALA A 392 17.44 16.58 29.08
N THR A 393 16.93 15.36 29.09
CA THR A 393 16.43 14.68 27.88
C THR A 393 15.30 15.46 27.20
N ILE A 394 14.34 16.00 27.98
CA ILE A 394 13.28 16.85 27.45
C ILE A 394 13.86 18.11 26.79
N TYR A 395 14.84 18.76 27.43
CA TYR A 395 15.47 19.95 26.89
C TYR A 395 16.21 19.67 25.58
N ASP A 396 16.95 18.55 25.50
CA ASP A 396 17.64 18.12 24.28
C ASP A 396 16.65 17.89 23.13
N ARG A 397 15.53 17.22 23.41
CA ARG A 397 14.46 17.00 22.42
C ARG A 397 13.77 18.29 22.00
N LEU A 398 13.53 19.24 22.91
CA LEU A 398 12.98 20.55 22.59
C LEU A 398 13.94 21.38 21.71
N SER A 399 15.24 21.31 21.99
CA SER A 399 16.28 21.94 21.18
C SER A 399 16.32 21.35 19.76
N GLU A 400 16.28 20.02 19.65
CA GLU A 400 16.17 19.31 18.37
C GLU A 400 14.90 19.70 17.61
N GLN A 401 13.75 19.71 18.27
CA GLN A 401 12.47 20.16 17.68
C GLN A 401 12.58 21.59 17.15
N THR A 402 13.15 22.51 17.93
CA THR A 402 13.29 23.92 17.53
C THR A 402 14.17 24.07 16.30
N LYS A 403 15.27 23.30 16.23
CA LYS A 403 16.16 23.25 15.06
C LYS A 403 15.42 22.74 13.81
N LEU A 404 14.69 21.63 13.93
CA LEU A 404 13.91 21.05 12.83
C LEU A 404 12.78 21.99 12.37
N GLU A 405 12.09 22.65 13.29
CA GLU A 405 11.06 23.66 12.95
C GLU A 405 11.67 24.89 12.24
N GLY A 406 12.89 25.27 12.62
CA GLY A 406 13.68 26.28 11.90
C GLY A 406 13.99 25.85 10.46
N GLN A 407 14.44 24.61 10.26
CA GLN A 407 14.65 24.03 8.93
C GLN A 407 13.36 24.01 8.10
N LEU A 408 12.23 23.61 8.70
CA LEU A 408 10.93 23.55 8.03
C LEU A 408 10.47 24.93 7.53
N LYS A 409 10.72 25.99 8.30
CA LYS A 409 10.48 27.39 7.87
C LYS A 409 11.37 27.81 6.71
N SER A 410 12.63 27.34 6.68
CA SER A 410 13.55 27.64 5.57
C SER A 410 13.15 26.93 4.26
N ILE A 411 12.54 25.75 4.36
CA ILE A 411 12.05 24.98 3.20
C ILE A 411 10.77 25.63 2.62
N ILE A 412 9.84 26.11 3.46
CA ILE A 412 8.67 26.87 3.00
C ILE A 412 9.04 28.35 2.77
N ASP A 413 9.84 28.61 1.75
CA ASP A 413 10.06 29.98 1.29
C ASP A 413 8.77 30.52 0.62
N LYS A 414 8.25 31.62 1.18
CA LYS A 414 7.07 32.32 0.65
C LYS A 414 7.30 32.82 -0.78
N ASN A 415 8.53 33.23 -1.12
CA ASN A 415 8.88 33.70 -2.45
C ASN A 415 8.84 32.55 -3.46
N ARG A 416 9.48 31.41 -3.13
CA ARG A 416 9.41 30.19 -3.95
C ARG A 416 7.97 29.72 -4.14
N LYS A 417 7.17 29.66 -3.07
CA LYS A 417 5.75 29.27 -3.17
C LYS A 417 4.98 30.20 -4.12
N LYS A 418 5.20 31.51 -4.01
CA LYS A 418 4.57 32.50 -4.88
C LYS A 418 5.01 32.30 -6.33
N GLU A 419 6.30 32.12 -6.58
CA GLU A 419 6.85 31.85 -7.92
C GLU A 419 6.20 30.63 -8.58
N ILE A 420 6.09 29.51 -7.85
CA ILE A 420 5.46 28.28 -8.35
C ILE A 420 3.98 28.52 -8.70
N ILE A 421 3.24 29.21 -7.83
CA ILE A 421 1.82 29.52 -8.05
C ILE A 421 1.63 30.49 -9.22
N ASP A 422 2.47 31.51 -9.34
CA ASP A 422 2.42 32.48 -10.43
C ASP A 422 2.73 31.80 -11.77
N PHE A 423 3.72 30.89 -11.80
CA PHE A 423 4.03 30.07 -12.97
C PHE A 423 2.86 29.15 -13.35
N TYR A 424 2.27 28.45 -12.38
CA TYR A 424 1.09 27.63 -12.59
C TYR A 424 -0.08 28.43 -13.20
N GLN A 425 -0.40 29.60 -12.62
CA GLN A 425 -1.50 30.44 -13.12
C GLN A 425 -1.23 30.99 -14.52
N LEU A 426 0.04 31.27 -14.85
CA LEU A 426 0.44 31.66 -16.19
C LEU A 426 0.19 30.53 -17.20
N GLN A 427 0.63 29.31 -16.90
CA GLN A 427 0.37 28.14 -17.78
C GLN A 427 -1.13 27.86 -17.90
N MET A 428 -1.87 27.95 -16.80
CA MET A 428 -3.32 27.73 -16.79
C MET A 428 -4.04 28.72 -17.71
N ARG A 429 -3.72 30.02 -17.62
CA ARG A 429 -4.29 31.04 -18.50
C ARG A 429 -3.98 30.77 -19.98
N LYS A 430 -2.72 30.46 -20.29
CA LYS A 430 -2.28 30.14 -21.65
C LYS A 430 -3.05 28.94 -22.21
N ASN A 431 -3.13 27.86 -21.43
CA ASN A 431 -3.73 26.60 -21.86
C ASN A 431 -5.26 26.71 -21.99
N LEU A 432 -5.94 27.45 -21.09
CA LEU A 432 -7.38 27.72 -21.20
C LEU A 432 -7.70 28.51 -22.47
N GLN A 433 -6.87 29.49 -22.83
CA GLN A 433 -7.05 30.27 -24.06
C GLN A 433 -6.87 29.40 -25.31
N GLU A 434 -5.84 28.54 -25.34
CA GLU A 434 -5.59 27.64 -26.47
C GLU A 434 -6.70 26.59 -26.66
N LEU A 435 -7.29 26.13 -25.54
CA LEU A 435 -8.41 25.18 -25.53
C LEU A 435 -9.79 25.84 -25.60
N ASP A 436 -9.84 27.16 -25.81
CA ASP A 436 -11.07 27.92 -26.04
C ASP A 436 -12.07 27.84 -24.86
N VAL A 437 -11.54 27.95 -23.65
CA VAL A 437 -12.31 27.96 -22.39
C VAL A 437 -12.26 29.35 -21.77
N SER A 438 -13.33 30.13 -21.95
CA SER A 438 -13.45 31.51 -21.47
C SER A 438 -14.35 31.68 -20.23
N THR A 439 -15.00 30.61 -19.79
CA THR A 439 -15.99 30.57 -18.70
C THR A 439 -15.35 30.69 -17.31
N LEU A 440 -14.11 30.23 -17.15
CA LEU A 440 -13.37 30.23 -15.89
C LEU A 440 -12.68 31.57 -15.61
N LYS A 441 -12.88 32.11 -14.41
CA LYS A 441 -12.23 33.31 -13.90
C LYS A 441 -10.93 32.95 -13.16
N PRO A 442 -9.96 33.88 -13.05
CA PRO A 442 -8.71 33.65 -12.31
C PRO A 442 -8.88 33.12 -10.89
N ASP A 443 -9.95 33.52 -10.18
CA ASP A 443 -10.22 33.03 -8.82
C ASP A 443 -10.62 31.55 -8.78
N ASP A 444 -11.20 31.00 -9.85
CA ASP A 444 -11.65 29.60 -9.94
C ASP A 444 -10.48 28.61 -9.97
N TYR A 445 -9.32 29.05 -10.45
CA TYR A 445 -8.08 28.26 -10.54
C TYR A 445 -6.90 28.94 -9.84
N LYS A 446 -7.12 29.93 -8.96
CA LYS A 446 -6.05 30.63 -8.24
C LYS A 446 -5.21 29.68 -7.40
N ARG A 447 -5.86 28.69 -6.79
CA ARG A 447 -5.24 27.63 -6.01
C ARG A 447 -4.81 26.50 -6.94
N ILE A 448 -3.57 26.05 -6.78
CA ILE A 448 -3.05 24.91 -7.56
C ILE A 448 -3.80 23.61 -7.27
N ASP A 449 -4.37 23.46 -6.07
CA ASP A 449 -5.20 22.33 -5.67
C ASP A 449 -6.71 22.59 -5.85
N ALA A 450 -7.10 23.61 -6.62
CA ALA A 450 -8.51 23.92 -6.88
C ALA A 450 -9.25 22.75 -7.52
N ALA A 451 -10.53 22.59 -7.17
CA ALA A 451 -11.46 21.79 -7.96
C ALA A 451 -12.02 22.70 -9.04
N ILE A 452 -11.82 22.34 -10.32
CA ILE A 452 -12.22 23.16 -11.46
C ILE A 452 -13.75 23.20 -11.56
N PRO A 453 -14.41 24.35 -11.34
CA PRO A 453 -15.86 24.46 -11.29
C PRO A 453 -16.43 24.64 -12.70
N GLU A 454 -16.27 23.63 -13.55
CA GLU A 454 -16.78 23.65 -14.93
C GLU A 454 -17.73 22.47 -15.18
N THR A 455 -18.62 22.58 -16.18
CA THR A 455 -19.59 21.54 -16.52
C THR A 455 -19.74 21.34 -18.02
N GLY A 456 -20.36 20.23 -18.42
CA GLY A 456 -20.57 19.90 -19.83
C GLY A 456 -19.27 19.77 -20.63
N SER A 457 -19.37 19.94 -21.95
CA SER A 457 -18.25 19.73 -22.89
C SER A 457 -17.04 20.67 -22.67
N ALA A 458 -17.18 21.74 -21.88
CA ALA A 458 -16.08 22.61 -21.48
C ALA A 458 -15.21 22.00 -20.37
N LEU A 459 -15.75 21.12 -19.52
CA LEU A 459 -15.03 20.54 -18.39
C LEU A 459 -13.80 19.71 -18.82
N PRO A 460 -13.87 18.79 -19.80
CA PRO A 460 -12.67 18.05 -20.23
C PRO A 460 -11.58 18.96 -20.80
N ARG A 461 -11.95 20.06 -21.46
CA ARG A 461 -11.00 21.08 -21.97
C ARG A 461 -10.34 21.83 -20.81
N ALA A 462 -11.12 22.26 -19.83
CA ALA A 462 -10.60 22.91 -18.63
C ALA A 462 -9.69 21.98 -17.82
N LEU A 463 -10.03 20.70 -17.70
CA LEU A 463 -9.19 19.69 -17.05
C LEU A 463 -7.91 19.41 -17.83
N THR A 464 -7.97 19.36 -19.17
CA THR A 464 -6.77 19.24 -20.02
C THR A 464 -5.84 20.43 -19.77
N ALA A 465 -6.37 21.66 -19.78
CA ALA A 465 -5.59 22.85 -19.45
C ALA A 465 -4.94 22.75 -18.06
N TYR A 466 -5.71 22.29 -17.07
CA TYR A 466 -5.25 22.12 -15.70
C TYR A 466 -4.12 21.08 -15.59
N TYR A 467 -4.30 19.86 -16.10
CA TYR A 467 -3.29 18.79 -16.03
C TYR A 467 -2.00 19.18 -16.72
N PHE A 468 -2.06 19.77 -17.92
CA PHE A 468 -0.85 20.23 -18.63
C PHE A 468 -0.15 21.37 -17.90
N SER A 469 -0.89 22.26 -17.24
CA SER A 469 -0.29 23.28 -16.37
C SER A 469 0.42 22.66 -15.16
N ILE A 470 -0.17 21.61 -14.58
CA ILE A 470 0.45 20.85 -13.50
C ILE A 470 1.70 20.12 -13.99
N PHE A 471 1.69 19.49 -15.17
CA PHE A 471 2.86 18.81 -15.70
C PHE A 471 4.06 19.75 -15.89
N GLU A 472 3.84 20.95 -16.41
CA GLU A 472 4.88 21.97 -16.54
C GLU A 472 5.44 22.41 -15.17
N VAL A 473 4.57 22.57 -14.17
CA VAL A 473 4.99 22.91 -12.80
C VAL A 473 5.80 21.79 -12.18
N ILE A 474 5.34 20.54 -12.29
CA ILE A 474 6.04 19.36 -11.79
C ILE A 474 7.42 19.26 -12.44
N ARG A 475 7.48 19.36 -13.78
CA ARG A 475 8.74 19.28 -14.53
C ARG A 475 9.76 20.31 -14.07
N LYS A 476 9.29 21.54 -13.79
CA LYS A 476 10.17 22.65 -13.43
C LYS A 476 10.60 22.64 -11.95
N TYR A 477 9.73 22.24 -11.03
CA TYR A 477 9.92 22.49 -9.59
C TYR A 477 9.92 21.23 -8.71
N SER A 478 9.46 20.09 -9.20
CA SER A 478 9.37 18.85 -8.40
C SER A 478 10.72 18.19 -8.18
N THR A 479 10.80 17.43 -7.09
CA THR A 479 11.94 16.55 -6.77
C THR A 479 11.62 15.08 -6.96
N SER A 480 10.33 14.69 -6.99
CA SER A 480 9.86 13.31 -7.14
C SER A 480 10.03 12.82 -8.57
N THR A 481 10.11 11.51 -8.79
CA THR A 481 10.20 10.91 -10.14
C THR A 481 9.07 11.40 -11.06
N PHE A 482 9.41 11.74 -12.30
CA PHE A 482 8.45 12.07 -13.35
C PHE A 482 7.99 10.79 -14.05
N CYS A 483 6.69 10.50 -13.96
CA CYS A 483 6.09 9.29 -14.51
C CYS A 483 5.54 9.52 -15.93
N PRO A 484 5.31 8.44 -16.71
CA PRO A 484 4.62 8.52 -17.99
C PRO A 484 3.25 9.18 -17.83
N ILE A 485 2.96 10.13 -18.70
CA ILE A 485 1.65 10.76 -18.80
C ILE A 485 0.75 9.77 -19.54
N VAL A 486 -0.32 9.31 -18.89
CA VAL A 486 -1.26 8.37 -19.46
C VAL A 486 -2.65 8.98 -19.44
N ILE A 487 -3.25 9.10 -20.63
CA ILE A 487 -4.54 9.74 -20.82
C ILE A 487 -5.47 8.71 -21.46
N ASP A 488 -6.50 8.29 -20.72
CA ASP A 488 -7.51 7.35 -21.22
C ASP A 488 -8.74 8.11 -21.74
N SER A 489 -8.99 8.00 -23.05
CA SER A 489 -10.14 8.56 -23.75
C SER A 489 -10.33 10.07 -23.51
N PRO A 490 -9.51 10.95 -24.11
CA PRO A 490 -9.67 12.40 -23.98
C PRO A 490 -10.98 12.96 -24.56
N ASN A 491 -11.63 12.21 -25.46
CA ASN A 491 -12.95 12.56 -25.95
C ASN A 491 -14.03 12.13 -24.93
N GLN A 492 -14.44 13.05 -24.06
CA GLN A 492 -15.50 12.83 -23.09
C GLN A 492 -16.68 13.77 -23.30
N GLN A 493 -17.87 13.33 -22.87
CA GLN A 493 -19.11 14.13 -22.87
C GLN A 493 -19.55 14.62 -24.27
N ALA A 494 -19.27 13.83 -25.32
CA ALA A 494 -19.68 14.09 -26.70
C ALA A 494 -19.31 15.51 -27.17
N GLN A 495 -18.01 15.83 -27.17
CA GLN A 495 -17.54 17.09 -27.74
C GLN A 495 -17.85 17.14 -29.25
N ASP A 496 -18.24 18.32 -29.74
CA ASP A 496 -18.34 18.56 -31.17
C ASP A 496 -16.99 18.33 -31.84
N THR A 497 -16.99 17.87 -33.10
CA THR A 497 -15.80 17.51 -33.87
C THR A 497 -14.74 18.62 -33.88
N GLY A 498 -15.14 19.89 -33.96
CA GLY A 498 -14.20 21.02 -33.92
C GLY A 498 -13.48 21.23 -32.57
N HIS A 499 -14.04 20.76 -31.45
CA HIS A 499 -13.43 20.89 -30.13
C HIS A 499 -12.52 19.72 -29.77
N ILE A 500 -12.85 18.50 -30.21
CA ILE A 500 -11.97 17.34 -30.00
C ILE A 500 -10.65 17.51 -30.75
N ASP A 501 -10.68 18.04 -31.98
CA ASP A 501 -9.48 18.34 -32.76
C ASP A 501 -8.56 19.31 -32.02
N LYS A 502 -9.13 20.34 -31.35
CA LYS A 502 -8.36 21.28 -30.53
C LYS A 502 -7.68 20.57 -29.35
N VAL A 503 -8.40 19.71 -28.63
CA VAL A 503 -7.85 18.95 -27.49
C VAL A 503 -6.71 18.03 -27.94
N LEU A 504 -6.91 17.29 -29.03
CA LEU A 504 -5.90 16.35 -29.51
C LEU A 504 -4.66 17.06 -30.06
N ASN A 505 -4.84 18.14 -30.82
CA ASN A 505 -3.72 18.98 -31.27
C ASN A 505 -3.00 19.63 -30.09
N PHE A 506 -3.73 20.06 -29.06
CA PHE A 506 -3.15 20.61 -27.84
C PHE A 506 -2.29 19.57 -27.12
N ILE A 507 -2.80 18.36 -26.89
CA ILE A 507 -2.05 17.24 -26.28
C ILE A 507 -0.79 16.93 -27.10
N ASN A 508 -0.93 16.87 -28.43
CA ASN A 508 0.16 16.58 -29.35
C ASN A 508 1.28 17.65 -29.27
N ARG A 509 0.94 18.93 -29.18
CA ARG A 509 1.92 20.04 -29.18
C ARG A 509 2.51 20.36 -27.82
N ASN A 510 1.73 20.17 -26.75
CA ASN A 510 2.09 20.61 -25.40
C ASN A 510 2.56 19.46 -24.50
N GLN A 511 2.86 18.28 -25.05
CA GLN A 511 3.53 17.25 -24.25
C GLN A 511 4.85 17.83 -23.70
N PRO A 512 5.09 17.77 -22.38
CA PRO A 512 6.34 18.25 -21.79
C PRO A 512 7.54 17.54 -22.42
N GLU A 513 8.61 18.26 -22.70
CA GLU A 513 9.82 17.66 -23.27
C GLU A 513 10.40 16.59 -22.32
N ASP A 514 11.07 15.59 -22.90
CA ASP A 514 11.64 14.45 -22.19
C ASP A 514 10.63 13.62 -21.37
N SER A 515 9.32 13.77 -21.59
CA SER A 515 8.29 12.91 -20.99
C SER A 515 7.88 11.77 -21.93
N GLN A 516 7.28 10.71 -21.37
CA GLN A 516 6.59 9.68 -22.13
C GLN A 516 5.08 9.94 -22.09
N LEU A 517 4.42 9.82 -23.24
CA LEU A 517 2.96 9.93 -23.38
C LEU A 517 2.36 8.60 -23.86
N ILE A 518 1.35 8.10 -23.16
CA ILE A 518 0.53 6.96 -23.57
C ILE A 518 -0.91 7.44 -23.68
N LEU A 519 -1.47 7.41 -24.89
CA LEU A 519 -2.77 8.01 -25.19
C LEU A 519 -3.76 6.97 -25.69
N GLY A 520 -4.85 6.76 -24.95
CA GLY A 520 -5.95 5.88 -25.36
C GLY A 520 -7.00 6.63 -26.19
N MET A 521 -7.24 6.23 -27.44
CA MET A 521 -8.20 6.87 -28.34
C MET A 521 -9.11 5.86 -29.04
N GLU A 522 -10.32 6.31 -29.39
CA GLU A 522 -11.25 5.51 -30.22
C GLU A 522 -11.00 5.73 -31.71
N GLU A 523 -10.71 6.96 -32.08
CA GLU A 523 -10.45 7.41 -33.44
C GLU A 523 -9.35 8.49 -33.43
N LEU A 524 -8.64 8.66 -34.55
CA LEU A 524 -7.54 9.63 -34.68
C LEU A 524 -8.01 11.07 -34.93
N TYR A 525 -9.27 11.26 -35.36
CA TYR A 525 -9.84 12.58 -35.71
C TYR A 525 -8.93 13.43 -36.63
N GLY A 526 -8.22 12.78 -37.56
CA GLY A 526 -7.33 13.47 -38.50
C GLY A 526 -6.06 14.09 -37.88
N VAL A 527 -5.75 13.82 -36.61
CA VAL A 527 -4.51 14.28 -35.96
C VAL A 527 -3.44 13.20 -36.07
N ASP A 528 -2.31 13.56 -36.68
CA ASP A 528 -1.12 12.71 -36.70
C ASP A 528 -0.23 13.00 -35.48
N PHE A 529 -0.03 11.98 -34.65
CA PHE A 529 0.80 12.07 -33.46
C PHE A 529 2.29 11.71 -33.71
N ASP A 530 2.62 11.30 -34.94
CA ASP A 530 3.96 10.84 -35.36
C ASP A 530 4.55 9.86 -34.34
N CYS A 531 3.82 8.76 -34.09
CA CYS A 531 4.11 7.86 -32.99
C CYS A 531 3.69 6.42 -33.26
N LYS A 532 4.12 5.53 -32.36
CA LYS A 532 3.75 4.12 -32.41
C LYS A 532 2.27 3.93 -32.08
N ILE A 533 1.54 3.25 -32.95
CA ILE A 533 0.13 2.89 -32.76
C ILE A 533 0.00 1.43 -32.37
N VAL A 534 -0.71 1.17 -31.28
CA VAL A 534 -1.12 -0.16 -30.80
C VAL A 534 -2.62 -0.28 -31.06
N GLU A 535 -3.00 -1.01 -32.10
CA GLU A 535 -4.41 -1.19 -32.48
C GLU A 535 -5.06 -2.36 -31.74
N LEU A 536 -6.24 -2.12 -31.18
CA LEU A 536 -7.12 -3.10 -30.55
C LEU A 536 -8.38 -3.22 -31.41
N ARG A 537 -8.51 -4.34 -32.13
CA ARG A 537 -9.56 -4.53 -33.15
C ARG A 537 -10.74 -5.36 -32.64
N ASP A 538 -10.49 -6.33 -31.75
CA ASP A 538 -11.49 -7.32 -31.36
C ASP A 538 -12.32 -6.85 -30.15
N LYS A 539 -13.62 -6.67 -30.37
CA LYS A 539 -14.57 -6.35 -29.28
C LYS A 539 -14.66 -7.52 -28.31
N GLY A 540 -14.59 -7.22 -27.02
CA GLY A 540 -14.68 -8.19 -25.93
C GLY A 540 -13.43 -9.08 -25.75
N SER A 541 -12.37 -8.90 -26.55
CA SER A 541 -11.17 -9.74 -26.49
C SER A 541 -9.90 -8.90 -26.54
N LEU A 542 -9.53 -8.28 -25.41
CA LEU A 542 -8.21 -7.64 -25.28
C LEU A 542 -7.07 -8.67 -25.41
N LEU A 543 -7.23 -9.81 -24.74
CA LEU A 543 -6.27 -10.91 -24.78
C LEU A 543 -6.52 -11.76 -26.03
N GLN A 544 -5.43 -12.23 -26.63
CA GLN A 544 -5.38 -12.92 -27.90
C GLN A 544 -4.78 -14.31 -27.74
N LYS A 545 -5.29 -15.29 -28.50
CA LYS A 545 -4.88 -16.71 -28.36
C LYS A 545 -3.50 -16.96 -28.98
N ASP A 546 -3.22 -16.32 -30.10
CA ASP A 546 -1.97 -16.39 -30.86
C ASP A 546 -0.78 -15.80 -30.10
N GLU A 547 -1.01 -14.81 -29.23
CA GLU A 547 0.05 -14.24 -28.37
C GLU A 547 0.36 -15.10 -27.13
N PHE A 548 -0.44 -16.14 -26.84
CA PHE A 548 -0.36 -16.87 -25.56
C PHE A 548 0.99 -17.56 -25.32
N ASP A 549 1.46 -18.36 -26.28
CA ASP A 549 2.67 -19.17 -26.08
C ASP A 549 3.93 -18.30 -26.00
N GLU A 550 4.01 -17.24 -26.81
CA GLU A 550 5.11 -16.26 -26.76
C GLU A 550 5.13 -15.56 -25.40
N VAL A 551 4.01 -14.94 -24.98
CA VAL A 551 3.94 -14.22 -23.71
C VAL A 551 4.19 -15.15 -22.52
N LYS A 552 3.63 -16.36 -22.55
CA LYS A 552 3.85 -17.37 -21.51
C LYS A 552 5.33 -17.71 -21.40
N SER A 553 6.04 -17.87 -22.51
CA SER A 553 7.49 -18.15 -22.49
C SER A 553 8.31 -17.04 -21.83
N ILE A 554 7.90 -15.77 -22.02
CA ILE A 554 8.56 -14.60 -21.43
C ILE A 554 8.25 -14.47 -19.94
N ILE A 555 6.99 -14.66 -19.54
CA ILE A 555 6.57 -14.47 -18.14
C ILE A 555 6.98 -15.66 -17.24
N ARG A 556 7.08 -16.87 -17.80
CA ARG A 556 7.28 -18.10 -17.03
C ARG A 556 8.50 -18.06 -16.09
N PRO A 557 9.70 -17.61 -16.51
CA PRO A 557 10.85 -17.50 -15.60
C PRO A 557 10.58 -16.62 -14.36
N PHE A 558 9.83 -15.52 -14.53
CA PHE A 558 9.47 -14.62 -13.43
C PHE A 558 8.47 -15.26 -12.46
N ILE A 559 7.49 -16.01 -12.99
CA ILE A 559 6.54 -16.79 -12.15
C ILE A 559 7.29 -17.85 -11.35
N ASP A 560 8.21 -18.56 -11.99
CA ASP A 560 8.95 -19.65 -11.35
C ASP A 560 9.81 -19.13 -10.20
N LEU A 561 10.40 -17.92 -10.32
CA LEU A 561 11.10 -17.23 -9.23
C LEU A 561 10.18 -16.76 -8.09
N LEU A 562 8.93 -16.40 -8.39
CA LEU A 562 7.94 -15.99 -7.39
C LEU A 562 7.30 -17.21 -6.66
N SER A 563 7.24 -18.36 -7.31
CA SER A 563 6.54 -19.56 -6.82
C SER A 563 6.99 -20.05 -5.43
N PRO A 564 8.29 -20.06 -5.04
CA PRO A 564 8.71 -20.52 -3.73
C PRO A 564 8.25 -19.57 -2.62
N ILE A 565 8.09 -18.28 -2.92
CA ILE A 565 7.68 -17.25 -1.97
C ILE A 565 6.18 -17.29 -1.73
N LYS A 566 5.39 -17.53 -2.79
CA LYS A 566 3.96 -17.87 -2.65
C LYS A 566 3.75 -19.07 -1.73
N ASN A 567 4.67 -20.04 -1.79
CA ASN A 567 4.64 -21.23 -0.95
C ASN A 567 5.20 -21.00 0.47
N ARG A 568 6.12 -20.04 0.67
CA ARG A 568 6.68 -19.66 1.99
C ARG A 568 5.84 -18.66 2.77
N GLY A 569 4.91 -17.94 2.14
CA GLY A 569 3.94 -17.03 2.79
C GLY A 569 2.94 -17.70 3.76
N ARG A 570 3.17 -18.95 4.16
CA ARG A 570 2.50 -19.67 5.27
C ARG A 570 3.42 -19.94 6.47
N LEU A 571 4.67 -19.50 6.44
CA LEU A 571 5.65 -19.71 7.50
C LEU A 571 6.41 -18.40 7.76
N PHE A 572 5.73 -17.38 8.28
CA PHE A 572 6.32 -16.34 9.16
C PHE A 572 5.21 -15.63 9.91
#